data_AF-A0A9Q4T389-F1
#
_entry.id   AF-A0A9Q4T389-F1
#
_cell.length_a   1.000
_cell.length_b   1.000
_cell.length_c   1.000
_cell.angle_alpha   90.00
_cell.angle_beta   90.00
_cell.angle_gamma   90.00
#
_symmetry.space_group_name_H-M   'P 1'
#
loop_
_entity.id
_entity.type
_entity.pdbx_description
1 polymer ?
#
loop_
_entity_poly.entity_id
_entity_poly.type
_entity_poly.pdbx_seq_one_letter_code
_entity_poly.pdbx_strand_id
1 'polypeptide(L)'
;MKNTLRLAMAGLLLAATQASAISVNGAVGEHYTNLGAGFGTESSGLQLTGNWAHNDDHGDIVGVGLGFNMPLGPFMVTPGVKAIYLNPNEGDEGYAAAVGGGVRWDIAQRVSLFGDYYYSPDSLSSGVNDYQEASAGARFSLFRPLSVEAGYRYINMTGKDGDRDSKVADGPYLGVSAGF
;
A
#
# COMPACT_ATOMS: atom_id res chain seq x y z
N MET A 1 17.06 12.60 31.62
CA MET A 1 16.56 11.62 30.62
C MET A 1 15.53 12.20 29.63
N LYS A 2 14.82 13.31 29.93
CA LYS A 2 13.79 13.88 29.03
C LYS A 2 14.36 14.69 27.84
N ASN A 3 15.55 15.28 27.96
CA ASN A 3 16.14 16.11 26.91
C ASN A 3 16.91 15.32 25.84
N THR A 4 17.45 14.14 26.18
CA THR A 4 18.12 13.24 25.23
C THR A 4 17.14 12.61 24.24
N LEU A 5 15.89 12.37 24.67
CA LEU A 5 14.81 11.87 23.80
C LEU A 5 14.42 12.88 22.72
N ARG A 6 14.41 14.18 23.06
CA ARG A 6 14.11 15.26 22.10
C ARG A 6 15.23 15.47 21.08
N LEU A 7 16.48 15.32 21.51
CA LEU A 7 17.64 15.39 20.60
C LEU A 7 17.72 14.17 19.68
N ALA A 8 17.36 12.98 20.18
CA ALA A 8 17.26 11.77 19.37
C ALA A 8 16.11 11.86 18.34
N MET A 9 14.96 12.41 18.72
CA MET A 9 13.87 12.73 17.78
C MET A 9 14.27 13.77 16.74
N ALA A 10 15.00 14.81 17.13
CA ALA A 10 15.52 15.81 16.19
C ALA A 10 16.58 15.23 15.24
N GLY A 11 17.42 14.31 15.73
CA GLY A 11 18.39 13.58 14.91
C GLY A 11 17.73 12.64 13.90
N LEU A 12 16.60 12.01 14.26
CA LEU A 12 15.78 11.20 13.34
C LEU A 12 15.09 12.06 12.27
N LEU A 13 14.70 13.29 12.59
CA LEU A 13 14.14 14.25 11.64
C LEU A 13 15.18 14.79 10.64
N LEU A 14 16.46 14.83 11.02
CA LEU A 14 17.55 15.36 10.18
C LEU A 14 18.18 14.32 9.25
N ALA A 15 17.86 13.03 9.41
CA ALA A 15 18.34 11.96 8.52
C ALA A 15 17.50 11.79 7.24
N ALA A 16 16.47 12.62 7.04
CA ALA A 16 15.48 12.49 5.95
C ALA A 16 15.92 13.09 4.58
N THR A 17 17.22 13.21 4.31
CA THR A 17 17.74 13.97 3.15
C THR A 17 18.08 13.11 1.93
N GLN A 18 17.31 12.05 1.64
CA GLN A 18 17.41 11.36 0.34
C GLN A 18 16.14 11.54 -0.47
N ALA A 19 16.31 12.32 -1.54
CA ALA A 19 15.32 12.73 -2.53
C ALA A 19 14.76 11.52 -3.30
N SER A 20 13.63 11.02 -2.79
CA SER A 20 12.47 10.67 -3.60
C SER A 20 11.25 11.04 -2.75
N ALA A 21 10.88 12.32 -2.77
CA ALA A 21 9.79 12.80 -1.93
C ALA A 21 8.43 12.41 -2.51
N ILE A 22 8.36 12.12 -3.81
CA ILE A 22 7.11 11.83 -4.52
C ILE A 22 7.31 10.57 -5.37
N SER A 23 6.41 9.61 -5.25
CA SER A 23 6.30 8.46 -6.15
C SER A 23 4.94 8.47 -6.81
N VAL A 24 4.90 7.97 -8.05
CA VAL A 24 3.67 7.70 -8.78
C VAL A 24 3.75 6.27 -9.27
N ASN A 25 2.66 5.52 -9.16
CA ASN A 25 2.56 4.17 -9.68
C ASN A 25 1.27 4.00 -10.48
N GLY A 26 1.32 3.12 -11.45
CA GLY A 26 0.18 2.68 -12.24
C GLY A 26 0.29 1.19 -12.49
N ALA A 27 -0.75 0.45 -12.18
CA ALA A 27 -0.82 -1.00 -12.35
C ALA A 27 -2.13 -1.40 -13.02
N VAL A 28 -2.04 -2.44 -13.85
CA VAL A 28 -3.18 -3.04 -14.53
C VAL A 28 -3.20 -4.53 -14.19
N GLY A 29 -4.32 -5.00 -13.68
CA GLY A 29 -4.66 -6.41 -13.50
C GLY A 29 -5.70 -6.85 -14.52
N GLU A 30 -6.12 -8.10 -14.46
CA GLU A 30 -7.06 -8.70 -15.42
C GLU A 30 -8.42 -7.98 -15.47
N HIS A 31 -8.90 -7.50 -14.32
CA HIS A 31 -10.21 -6.84 -14.16
C HIS A 31 -10.15 -5.49 -13.46
N TYR A 32 -8.95 -4.93 -13.24
CA TYR A 32 -8.83 -3.68 -12.50
C TYR A 32 -7.63 -2.85 -12.95
N THR A 33 -7.79 -1.53 -12.89
CA THR A 33 -6.71 -0.56 -13.06
C THR A 33 -6.47 0.15 -11.72
N ASN A 34 -5.23 0.34 -11.32
CA ASN A 34 -4.84 1.05 -10.10
C ASN A 34 -3.84 2.16 -10.44
N LEU A 35 -4.10 3.35 -9.94
CA LEU A 35 -3.19 4.49 -9.99
C LEU A 35 -2.94 4.98 -8.58
N GLY A 36 -1.69 5.24 -8.25
CA GLY A 36 -1.32 5.71 -6.93
C GLY A 36 -0.22 6.76 -6.96
N ALA A 37 -0.18 7.53 -5.89
CA ALA A 37 0.88 8.47 -5.61
C ALA A 37 1.29 8.33 -4.14
N GLY A 38 2.56 8.56 -3.84
CA GLY A 38 3.07 8.46 -2.49
C GLY A 38 4.09 9.53 -2.19
N PHE A 39 4.20 9.90 -0.92
CA PHE A 39 5.23 10.76 -0.42
C PHE A 39 6.11 10.01 0.57
N GLY A 40 7.43 10.10 0.40
CA GLY A 40 8.39 9.44 1.29
C GLY A 40 8.42 7.91 1.21
N THR A 41 7.82 7.29 0.19
CA THR A 41 7.69 5.82 0.03
C THR A 41 9.00 5.08 -0.27
N GLU A 42 10.06 5.82 -0.59
CA GLU A 42 11.40 5.27 -0.84
C GLU A 42 12.42 5.71 0.21
N SER A 43 12.07 6.67 1.06
CA SER A 43 12.91 7.16 2.15
C SER A 43 12.55 6.51 3.47
N SER A 44 13.51 6.40 4.38
CA SER A 44 13.23 6.07 5.77
C SER A 44 12.51 7.23 6.45
N GLY A 45 11.51 6.92 7.29
CA GLY A 45 10.67 7.92 7.95
C GLY A 45 9.18 7.79 7.60
N LEU A 46 8.43 8.88 7.72
CA LEU A 46 6.99 8.86 7.43
C LEU A 46 6.74 8.72 5.93
N GLN A 47 5.78 7.87 5.59
CA GLN A 47 5.20 7.79 4.27
C GLN A 47 3.70 8.10 4.28
N LEU A 48 3.25 8.76 3.22
CA LEU A 48 1.85 8.99 2.91
C LEU A 48 1.59 8.39 1.53
N THR A 49 0.55 7.58 1.37
CA THR A 49 0.17 7.01 0.08
C THR A 49 -1.28 7.33 -0.23
N GLY A 50 -1.59 7.51 -1.50
CA GLY A 50 -2.93 7.60 -2.02
C GLY A 50 -3.04 6.69 -3.23
N ASN A 51 -4.13 5.96 -3.36
CA ASN A 51 -4.40 5.12 -4.52
C ASN A 51 -5.86 5.23 -4.92
N TRP A 52 -6.11 5.12 -6.21
CA TRP A 52 -7.42 4.98 -6.82
C TRP A 52 -7.38 3.74 -7.69
N ALA A 53 -8.31 2.82 -7.48
CA ALA A 53 -8.47 1.64 -8.29
C ALA A 53 -9.89 1.59 -8.86
N HIS A 54 -10.00 1.30 -10.15
CA HIS A 54 -11.25 1.14 -10.87
C HIS A 54 -11.38 -0.32 -11.34
N ASN A 55 -12.54 -0.92 -11.10
CA ASN A 55 -12.89 -2.25 -11.57
C ASN A 55 -14.26 -2.19 -12.25
N ASP A 56 -14.35 -2.67 -13.49
CA ASP A 56 -15.56 -2.59 -14.31
C ASP A 56 -16.76 -3.32 -13.66
N ASP A 57 -16.50 -4.39 -12.89
CA ASP A 57 -17.52 -5.23 -12.26
C ASP A 57 -17.84 -4.81 -10.82
N HIS A 58 -16.93 -4.13 -10.12
CA HIS A 58 -17.01 -3.92 -8.66
C HIS A 58 -16.93 -2.45 -8.21
N GLY A 59 -16.78 -1.49 -9.14
CA GLY A 59 -16.81 -0.05 -8.88
C GLY A 59 -15.44 0.57 -8.53
N ASP A 60 -15.49 1.75 -7.91
CA ASP A 60 -14.33 2.58 -7.60
C ASP A 60 -13.85 2.40 -6.16
N ILE A 61 -12.54 2.33 -5.95
CA ILE A 61 -11.90 2.25 -4.64
C ILE A 61 -10.89 3.39 -4.51
N VAL A 62 -11.02 4.20 -3.48
CA VAL A 62 -10.04 5.23 -3.12
C VAL A 62 -9.41 4.87 -1.78
N GLY A 63 -8.09 4.74 -1.75
CA GLY A 63 -7.32 4.45 -0.55
C GLY A 63 -6.38 5.60 -0.18
N VAL A 64 -6.25 5.88 1.11
CA VAL A 64 -5.21 6.75 1.67
C VAL A 64 -4.50 6.00 2.79
N GLY A 65 -3.18 5.89 2.69
CA GLY A 65 -2.33 5.17 3.64
C GLY A 65 -1.34 6.08 4.35
N LEU A 66 -1.07 5.79 5.62
CA LEU A 66 -0.01 6.39 6.41
C LEU A 66 0.88 5.27 6.94
N GLY A 67 2.19 5.39 6.78
CA GLY A 67 3.14 4.38 7.23
C GLY A 67 4.44 4.98 7.73
N PHE A 68 5.28 4.14 8.32
CA PHE A 68 6.61 4.53 8.79
C PHE A 68 7.69 3.56 8.29
N ASN A 69 8.49 4.00 7.33
CA ASN A 69 9.54 3.24 6.68
C ASN A 69 10.76 3.11 7.61
N MET A 70 11.03 1.88 8.05
CA MET A 70 12.15 1.53 8.90
C MET A 70 13.15 0.66 8.12
N PRO A 71 14.37 1.17 7.86
CA PRO A 71 15.42 0.36 7.26
C PRO A 71 15.98 -0.61 8.30
N LEU A 72 15.84 -1.91 8.05
CA LEU A 72 16.34 -3.02 8.86
C LEU A 72 17.30 -3.87 8.02
N GLY A 73 18.52 -3.35 7.79
CA GLY A 73 19.51 -4.00 6.95
C GLY A 73 19.10 -3.97 5.47
N PRO A 74 18.98 -5.12 4.77
CA PRO A 74 18.52 -5.17 3.38
C PRO A 74 16.98 -5.08 3.25
N PHE A 75 16.27 -5.03 4.38
CA PHE A 75 14.82 -4.94 4.43
C PHE A 75 14.38 -3.52 4.78
N MET A 76 13.30 -3.06 4.15
CA MET A 76 12.57 -1.86 4.54
C MET A 76 11.19 -2.29 5.01
N VAL A 77 10.95 -2.16 6.31
CA VAL A 77 9.68 -2.56 6.94
C VAL A 77 8.84 -1.31 7.19
N THR A 78 7.56 -1.39 6.86
CA THR A 78 6.65 -0.26 6.81
C THR A 78 5.34 -0.59 7.52
N PRO A 79 5.28 -0.58 8.86
CA PRO A 79 4.01 -0.59 9.57
C PRO A 79 3.20 0.66 9.20
N GLY A 80 1.88 0.51 9.10
CA GLY A 80 1.00 1.60 8.74
C GLY A 80 -0.48 1.28 8.87
N VAL A 81 -1.28 2.29 8.54
CA VAL A 81 -2.73 2.22 8.48
C VAL A 81 -3.20 2.71 7.11
N LYS A 82 -4.32 2.21 6.64
CA LYS A 82 -4.92 2.57 5.35
C LYS A 82 -6.41 2.79 5.56
N ALA A 83 -6.91 3.96 5.19
CA ALA A 83 -8.33 4.22 5.07
C ALA A 83 -8.74 4.00 3.60
N ILE A 84 -9.82 3.27 3.39
CA ILE A 84 -10.30 2.86 2.09
C ILE A 84 -11.78 3.26 2.02
N TYR A 85 -12.13 4.00 0.98
CA TYR A 85 -13.49 4.30 0.61
C TYR A 85 -13.85 3.49 -0.64
N LEU A 86 -14.98 2.82 -0.57
CA LEU A 86 -15.52 1.96 -1.61
C LEU A 86 -16.81 2.58 -2.12
N ASN A 87 -16.85 2.81 -3.42
CA ASN A 87 -18.04 3.25 -4.14
C ASN A 87 -18.42 2.19 -5.18
N PRO A 88 -19.13 1.12 -4.77
CA PRO A 88 -19.52 0.03 -5.67
C PRO A 88 -20.60 0.49 -6.66
N ASN A 89 -20.60 -0.10 -7.88
CA ASN A 89 -21.64 0.18 -8.89
C ASN A 89 -23.02 -0.38 -8.48
N GLU A 90 -23.05 -1.45 -7.70
CA GLU A 90 -24.25 -2.04 -7.09
C GLU A 90 -23.98 -2.33 -5.61
N GLY A 91 -24.74 -1.70 -4.71
CA GLY A 91 -24.58 -1.84 -3.25
C GLY A 91 -24.49 -0.50 -2.51
N ASP A 92 -24.39 -0.54 -1.19
CA ASP A 92 -24.22 0.65 -0.35
C ASP A 92 -22.74 1.09 -0.31
N GLU A 93 -22.49 2.40 -0.36
CA GLU A 93 -21.16 2.98 -0.18
C GLU A 93 -20.53 2.57 1.16
N GLY A 94 -19.25 2.19 1.15
CA GLY A 94 -18.58 1.58 2.29
C GLY A 94 -17.26 2.27 2.65
N TYR A 95 -16.91 2.25 3.93
CA TYR A 95 -15.60 2.68 4.41
C TYR A 95 -14.95 1.57 5.24
N ALA A 96 -13.66 1.33 4.99
CA ALA A 96 -12.85 0.37 5.74
C ALA A 96 -11.55 1.05 6.21
N ALA A 97 -11.18 0.86 7.47
CA ALA A 97 -9.91 1.30 8.01
C ALA A 97 -9.05 0.09 8.39
N ALA A 98 -8.09 -0.21 7.52
CA ALA A 98 -7.17 -1.32 7.67
C ALA A 98 -5.89 -0.90 8.42
N VAL A 99 -5.38 -1.81 9.24
CA VAL A 99 -4.08 -1.70 9.91
C VAL A 99 -3.17 -2.82 9.40
N GLY A 100 -1.89 -2.53 9.22
CA GLY A 100 -1.01 -3.50 8.60
C GLY A 100 0.40 -2.99 8.38
N GLY A 101 1.05 -3.53 7.36
CA GLY A 101 2.34 -3.04 6.92
C GLY A 101 2.91 -3.80 5.74
N GLY A 102 3.96 -3.22 5.18
CA GLY A 102 4.73 -3.79 4.07
C GLY A 102 6.15 -4.14 4.48
N VAL A 103 6.74 -5.07 3.75
CA VAL A 103 8.18 -5.32 3.74
C VAL A 103 8.67 -5.23 2.29
N ARG A 104 9.77 -4.53 2.09
CA ARG A 104 10.53 -4.53 0.85
C ARG A 104 11.90 -5.12 1.13
N TRP A 105 12.37 -6.00 0.28
CA TRP A 105 13.69 -6.59 0.35
C TRP A 105 14.45 -6.28 -0.94
N ASP A 106 15.50 -5.47 -0.83
CA ASP A 106 16.37 -5.16 -1.95
C ASP A 106 17.38 -6.30 -2.14
N ILE A 107 17.09 -7.23 -3.05
CA ILE A 107 17.94 -8.40 -3.33
C ILE A 107 19.16 -7.99 -4.15
N ALA A 108 18.96 -7.08 -5.09
CA ALA A 108 20.02 -6.57 -5.97
C ALA A 108 19.84 -5.06 -6.17
N GLN A 109 20.87 -4.41 -6.73
CA GLN A 109 20.85 -2.96 -7.00
C GLN A 109 19.66 -2.49 -7.86
N ARG A 110 19.03 -3.41 -8.61
CA ARG A 110 17.91 -3.14 -9.52
C ARG A 110 16.69 -4.01 -9.23
N VAL A 111 16.76 -4.93 -8.28
CA VAL A 111 15.70 -5.92 -8.04
C VAL A 111 15.34 -5.90 -6.57
N SER A 112 14.07 -5.63 -6.29
CA SER A 112 13.51 -5.70 -4.95
C SER A 112 12.27 -6.57 -4.94
N LEU A 113 12.11 -7.37 -3.89
CA LEU A 113 10.85 -8.03 -3.59
C LEU A 113 10.06 -7.13 -2.65
N PHE A 114 8.75 -7.16 -2.75
CA PHE A 114 7.88 -6.48 -1.82
C PHE A 114 6.72 -7.38 -1.46
N GLY A 115 6.19 -7.18 -0.26
CA GLY A 115 4.91 -7.72 0.12
C GLY A 115 4.29 -6.86 1.20
N ASP A 116 2.98 -6.71 1.13
CA ASP A 116 2.20 -5.99 2.12
C ASP A 116 1.00 -6.79 2.57
N TYR A 117 0.59 -6.49 3.79
CA TYR A 117 -0.53 -7.13 4.42
C TYR A 117 -1.26 -6.12 5.28
N TYR A 118 -2.54 -5.92 5.00
CA TYR A 118 -3.43 -5.01 5.69
C TYR A 118 -4.71 -5.75 6.09
N TYR A 119 -5.15 -5.51 7.32
CA TYR A 119 -6.33 -6.13 7.89
C TYR A 119 -7.19 -5.07 8.57
N SER A 120 -8.48 -5.01 8.23
CA SER A 120 -9.47 -4.16 8.91
C SER A 120 -10.37 -5.04 9.76
N PRO A 121 -10.37 -4.88 11.10
CA PRO A 121 -11.35 -5.54 11.95
C PRO A 121 -12.75 -4.95 11.76
N ASP A 122 -13.76 -5.76 12.12
CA ASP A 122 -15.20 -5.44 12.19
C ASP A 122 -15.55 -4.08 12.82
N SER A 123 -14.74 -3.61 13.76
CA SER A 123 -14.97 -2.35 14.51
C SER A 123 -14.49 -1.10 13.77
N LEU A 124 -13.71 -1.27 12.71
CA LEU A 124 -13.13 -0.21 11.88
C LEU A 124 -13.66 -0.23 10.45
N SER A 125 -14.65 -1.08 10.17
CA SER A 125 -15.35 -1.17 8.91
C SER A 125 -16.85 -1.04 9.14
N SER A 126 -17.50 -0.17 8.36
CA SER A 126 -18.96 0.02 8.41
C SER A 126 -19.54 -0.54 7.12
N GLY A 127 -20.26 -1.66 7.22
CA GLY A 127 -20.88 -2.35 6.07
C GLY A 127 -20.14 -3.60 5.56
N VAL A 128 -18.98 -3.96 6.12
CA VAL A 128 -18.18 -5.15 5.74
C VAL A 128 -17.81 -5.92 7.03
N ASN A 129 -17.77 -7.27 7.03
CA ASN A 129 -17.36 -8.08 8.21
C ASN A 129 -15.83 -7.99 8.40
N ASP A 130 -15.09 -8.38 7.37
CA ASP A 130 -13.63 -8.44 7.42
C ASP A 130 -13.05 -8.00 6.08
N TYR A 131 -12.07 -7.09 6.12
CA TYR A 131 -11.25 -6.73 4.95
C TYR A 131 -9.83 -7.21 5.17
N GLN A 132 -9.34 -8.04 4.25
CA GLN A 132 -7.97 -8.52 4.23
C GLN A 132 -7.36 -8.26 2.87
N GLU A 133 -6.30 -7.46 2.84
CA GLU A 133 -5.50 -7.21 1.66
C GLU A 133 -4.12 -7.79 1.89
N ALA A 134 -3.71 -8.66 0.98
CA ALA A 134 -2.36 -9.18 0.90
C ALA A 134 -1.85 -8.97 -0.52
N SER A 135 -0.65 -8.45 -0.67
CA SER A 135 0.00 -8.42 -1.97
C SER A 135 1.46 -8.78 -1.87
N ALA A 136 1.99 -9.37 -2.94
CA ALA A 136 3.39 -9.77 -3.01
C ALA A 136 3.86 -9.67 -4.45
N GLY A 137 5.10 -9.24 -4.66
CA GLY A 137 5.64 -9.07 -6.00
C GLY A 137 7.12 -8.76 -6.03
N ALA A 138 7.60 -8.55 -7.24
CA ALA A 138 8.94 -8.13 -7.55
C ALA A 138 8.91 -6.82 -8.32
N ARG A 139 9.82 -5.91 -7.97
CA ARG A 139 10.06 -4.66 -8.65
C ARG A 139 11.45 -4.67 -9.28
N PHE A 140 11.51 -4.27 -10.53
CA PHE A 140 12.73 -4.13 -11.31
C PHE A 140 12.94 -2.66 -11.70
N SER A 141 14.03 -2.06 -11.23
CA SER A 141 14.41 -0.69 -11.58
C SER A 141 15.17 -0.67 -12.91
N LEU A 142 14.51 -0.16 -13.95
CA LEU A 142 15.09 0.01 -15.28
C LEU A 142 16.18 1.08 -15.24
N PHE A 143 15.81 2.29 -14.83
CA PHE A 143 16.68 3.45 -14.63
C PHE A 143 15.91 4.47 -13.80
N ARG A 144 16.55 5.20 -12.88
CA ARG A 144 15.84 6.24 -12.12
C ARG A 144 15.25 7.30 -13.08
N PRO A 145 13.98 7.71 -12.89
CA PRO A 145 13.06 7.35 -11.80
C PRO A 145 12.19 6.11 -12.05
N LEU A 146 12.26 5.48 -13.22
CA LEU A 146 11.34 4.43 -13.70
C LEU A 146 11.69 3.01 -13.23
N SER A 147 10.68 2.32 -12.72
CA SER A 147 10.71 0.90 -12.37
C SER A 147 9.45 0.20 -12.89
N VAL A 148 9.57 -1.09 -13.15
CA VAL A 148 8.44 -1.98 -13.47
C VAL A 148 8.23 -2.92 -12.30
N GLU A 149 7.00 -3.32 -12.05
CA GLU A 149 6.66 -4.31 -11.04
C GLU A 149 5.67 -5.34 -11.57
N ALA A 150 5.81 -6.54 -11.05
CA ALA A 150 4.90 -7.64 -11.31
C ALA A 150 4.60 -8.29 -9.97
N GLY A 151 3.33 -8.55 -9.71
CA GLY A 151 2.91 -9.09 -8.44
C GLY A 151 1.59 -9.83 -8.52
N TYR A 152 1.18 -10.30 -7.36
CA TYR A 152 -0.12 -10.88 -7.12
C TYR A 152 -0.77 -10.10 -6.00
N ARG A 153 -2.04 -9.72 -6.19
CA ARG A 153 -2.83 -9.05 -5.18
C ARG A 153 -4.04 -9.90 -4.85
N TYR A 154 -4.25 -10.06 -3.55
CA TYR A 154 -5.36 -10.76 -2.97
C TYR A 154 -6.10 -9.80 -2.03
N ILE A 155 -7.33 -9.44 -2.39
CA ILE A 155 -8.24 -8.67 -1.56
C ILE A 155 -9.46 -9.54 -1.31
N ASN A 156 -9.64 -9.93 -0.05
CA ASN A 156 -10.81 -10.65 0.40
C ASN A 156 -11.73 -9.72 1.21
N MET A 157 -13.01 -9.80 0.93
CA MET A 157 -14.06 -9.07 1.65
C MET A 157 -15.16 -10.05 2.02
N THR A 158 -15.35 -10.27 3.32
CA THR A 158 -16.48 -11.07 3.82
C THR A 158 -17.64 -10.12 4.10
N GLY A 159 -18.82 -10.36 3.55
CA GLY A 159 -20.05 -9.61 3.88
C GLY A 159 -20.69 -10.08 5.20
N LYS A 160 -21.48 -9.23 5.86
CA LYS A 160 -22.37 -9.62 6.98
C LYS A 160 -23.58 -10.38 6.42
N ASP A 161 -23.91 -11.49 7.08
CA ASP A 161 -25.08 -12.35 6.82
C ASP A 161 -25.07 -13.25 5.58
N GLY A 162 -24.10 -14.18 5.52
CA GLY A 162 -24.31 -15.51 4.91
C GLY A 162 -24.47 -15.60 3.38
N ASP A 163 -24.50 -14.49 2.66
CA ASP A 163 -24.63 -14.47 1.21
C ASP A 163 -23.41 -13.83 0.52
N ARG A 164 -22.73 -14.67 -0.27
CA ARG A 164 -21.70 -14.39 -1.29
C ARG A 164 -20.34 -13.86 -0.82
N ASP A 165 -19.40 -14.81 -0.67
CA ASP A 165 -17.95 -14.57 -0.84
C ASP A 165 -17.72 -13.76 -2.13
N SER A 166 -17.33 -12.50 -2.00
CA SER A 166 -17.02 -11.64 -3.14
C SER A 166 -15.54 -11.29 -3.09
N LYS A 167 -14.74 -12.09 -3.79
CA LYS A 167 -13.31 -11.84 -4.02
C LYS A 167 -13.17 -10.63 -4.96
N VAL A 168 -12.88 -9.46 -4.40
CA VAL A 168 -12.82 -8.19 -5.17
C VAL A 168 -11.56 -8.10 -6.03
N ALA A 169 -10.45 -8.73 -5.62
CA ALA A 169 -9.27 -8.88 -6.45
C ALA A 169 -8.49 -10.14 -6.05
N ASP A 170 -8.42 -11.12 -6.95
CA ASP A 170 -7.62 -12.33 -6.79
C ASP A 170 -6.88 -12.55 -8.12
N GLY A 171 -5.73 -11.91 -8.30
CA GLY A 171 -5.05 -12.01 -9.59
C GLY A 171 -3.67 -11.38 -9.69
N PRO A 172 -2.92 -11.78 -10.73
CA PRO A 172 -1.66 -11.15 -11.07
C PRO A 172 -1.89 -9.74 -11.63
N TYR A 173 -0.90 -8.88 -11.42
CA TYR A 173 -0.88 -7.54 -11.99
C TYR A 173 0.51 -7.16 -12.49
N LEU A 174 0.52 -6.23 -13.42
CA LEU A 174 1.73 -5.59 -13.93
C LEU A 174 1.62 -4.10 -13.72
N GLY A 175 2.69 -3.48 -13.25
CA GLY A 175 2.73 -2.06 -12.95
C GLY A 175 4.03 -1.39 -13.33
N VAL A 176 3.96 -0.07 -13.36
CA VAL A 176 5.08 0.84 -13.54
C VAL A 176 5.06 1.85 -12.40
N SER A 177 6.23 2.22 -11.91
CA SER A 177 6.37 3.23 -10.86
C SER A 177 7.50 4.18 -11.19
N ALA A 178 7.29 5.48 -10.93
CA ALA A 178 8.29 6.53 -11.04
C ALA A 178 8.48 7.23 -9.68
N GLY A 179 9.72 7.28 -9.17
CA GLY A 179 10.07 7.99 -7.93
C GLY A 179 10.96 9.22 -8.19
N PHE A 180 10.56 10.40 -7.73
CA PHE A 180 11.21 11.71 -7.95
C PHE A 180 11.68 12.38 -6.65
#